data_AF-U7NJX5-F1
#
_entry.id   AF-U7NJX5-F1
#
_cell.length_a   1.000
_cell.length_b   1.000
_cell.length_c   1.000
_cell.angle_alpha   90.00
_cell.angle_beta   90.00
_cell.angle_gamma   90.00
#
_symmetry.space_group_name_H-M   'P 1'
#
loop_
_entity.id
_entity.type
_entity.pdbx_description
1 polymer ?
#
loop_
_entity_poly.entity_id
_entity_poly.type
_entity_poly.pdbx_seq_one_letter_code
_entity_poly.pdbx_strand_id
1 'polypeptide(L)'
;MNIGESSKLTNPQASGFGRTESAPAGRGPGTARVSTNPEDTSETIFRLFVYGTLKRGYWNHQRFCAQARSIEPAVVWGRLYHLHAGFPALEVPEGLILAWGTADPLADARRQQEIGTPRFGRPTGDWDLIHGELVTFTDPQRDLPPIDRLEGFRPGGQSMYQRVMVAAGCRNASIAVWIYRMARVTNGERIDREWRG
;
A
#
# COMPACT_ATOMS: atom_id res chain seq x y z
N MET A 1 13.63 -49.74 59.38
CA MET A 1 12.37 -49.48 60.11
C MET A 1 11.21 -49.71 59.17
N ASN A 2 10.21 -50.43 59.66
CA ASN A 2 8.78 -50.48 59.29
C ASN A 2 8.20 -49.16 58.71
N ILE A 3 7.04 -49.07 58.03
CA ILE A 3 5.95 -49.92 57.45
C ILE A 3 5.12 -48.89 56.61
N GLY A 4 4.30 -49.17 55.58
CA GLY A 4 3.78 -50.38 54.94
C GLY A 4 3.18 -50.02 53.57
N GLU A 5 2.76 -50.99 52.76
CA GLU A 5 1.35 -51.43 52.62
C GLU A 5 0.43 -50.52 51.77
N SER A 6 -0.49 -51.01 50.94
CA SER A 6 -0.70 -52.37 50.37
C SER A 6 -1.81 -52.32 49.32
N SER A 7 -1.68 -53.11 48.24
CA SER A 7 -2.74 -53.86 47.48
C SER A 7 -4.02 -53.12 47.01
N LYS A 8 -4.73 -53.49 45.92
CA LYS A 8 -5.07 -54.78 45.26
C LYS A 8 -5.32 -54.48 43.75
N LEU A 9 -5.06 -55.32 42.74
CA LEU A 9 -5.79 -56.55 42.32
C LEU A 9 -7.34 -56.36 42.36
N THR A 10 -8.17 -56.62 41.32
CA THR A 10 -8.23 -57.79 40.44
C THR A 10 -9.18 -57.60 39.22
N ASN A 11 -8.70 -57.87 37.99
CA ASN A 11 -9.29 -58.63 36.83
C ASN A 11 -10.81 -58.49 36.40
N PRO A 12 -11.37 -59.23 35.38
CA PRO A 12 -12.05 -58.59 34.22
C PRO A 12 -13.44 -59.19 33.84
N GLN A 13 -13.80 -59.21 32.55
CA GLN A 13 -15.04 -59.76 31.90
C GLN A 13 -16.26 -58.79 31.95
N ALA A 14 -17.24 -58.77 31.03
CA ALA A 14 -17.54 -59.64 29.89
C ALA A 14 -18.26 -58.90 28.72
N SER A 15 -18.42 -59.62 27.60
CA SER A 15 -19.15 -59.33 26.36
C SER A 15 -20.66 -58.98 26.47
N GLY A 16 -21.18 -58.24 25.48
CA GLY A 16 -22.62 -58.12 25.19
C GLY A 16 -22.91 -57.89 23.70
N PHE A 17 -23.71 -58.76 23.07
CA PHE A 17 -24.10 -58.72 21.64
C PHE A 17 -25.37 -57.88 21.40
N GLY A 18 -25.49 -57.26 20.21
CA GLY A 18 -26.74 -56.65 19.75
C GLY A 18 -26.74 -56.32 18.25
N ARG A 19 -27.51 -57.08 17.46
CA ARG A 19 -28.02 -56.65 16.13
C ARG A 19 -29.24 -55.72 16.40
N THR A 20 -29.73 -54.83 15.55
CA THR A 20 -29.80 -54.75 14.07
C THR A 20 -29.48 -53.28 13.62
N GLU A 21 -29.84 -52.68 12.46
CA GLU A 21 -30.68 -53.06 11.32
C GLU A 21 -30.33 -52.32 9.99
N SER A 22 -31.05 -52.72 8.94
CA SER A 22 -31.27 -52.21 7.57
C SER A 22 -31.04 -50.72 7.25
N ALA A 23 -30.40 -50.49 6.09
CA ALA A 23 -30.53 -49.26 5.31
C ALA A 23 -31.90 -49.16 4.60
N PRO A 24 -32.29 -47.95 4.16
CA PRO A 24 -32.60 -47.80 2.73
C PRO A 24 -31.92 -46.57 2.09
N ALA A 25 -31.85 -46.58 0.77
CA ALA A 25 -31.10 -45.62 -0.03
C ALA A 25 -31.91 -44.39 -0.48
N GLY A 26 -31.21 -43.27 -0.67
CA GLY A 26 -31.45 -42.37 -1.80
C GLY A 26 -32.29 -41.12 -1.57
N ARG A 27 -31.64 -39.97 -1.33
CA ARG A 27 -32.06 -38.69 -1.93
C ARG A 27 -30.95 -37.63 -1.93
N GLY A 28 -30.85 -36.90 -3.03
CA GLY A 28 -30.06 -35.68 -3.16
C GLY A 28 -28.89 -35.80 -4.13
N PRO A 29 -28.91 -35.14 -5.30
CA PRO A 29 -27.66 -34.83 -5.98
C PRO A 29 -26.84 -33.96 -5.02
N GLY A 30 -25.59 -34.31 -4.80
CA GLY A 30 -24.67 -33.46 -4.07
C GLY A 30 -24.49 -32.16 -4.84
N THR A 31 -25.24 -31.12 -4.46
CA THR A 31 -24.85 -29.77 -4.81
C THR A 31 -23.47 -29.59 -4.21
N ALA A 32 -22.46 -29.57 -5.07
CA ALA A 32 -21.16 -29.06 -4.69
C ALA A 32 -21.43 -27.68 -4.12
N ARG A 33 -21.38 -27.56 -2.80
CA ARG A 33 -21.17 -26.27 -2.15
C ARG A 33 -19.79 -25.86 -2.63
N VAL A 34 -19.79 -25.14 -3.75
CA VAL A 34 -18.69 -24.29 -4.14
C VAL A 34 -18.53 -23.36 -2.96
N SER A 35 -17.64 -23.75 -2.06
CA SER A 35 -17.10 -22.88 -1.04
C SER A 35 -16.17 -21.93 -1.77
N THR A 36 -16.76 -21.03 -2.56
CA THR A 36 -16.26 -19.66 -2.63
C THR A 36 -16.44 -19.11 -1.22
N ASN A 37 -15.53 -19.51 -0.33
CA ASN A 37 -14.83 -18.48 0.39
C ASN A 37 -14.24 -17.63 -0.75
N PRO A 38 -14.69 -16.39 -0.96
CA PRO A 38 -13.73 -15.43 -1.50
C PRO A 38 -12.60 -15.47 -0.47
N GLU A 39 -11.48 -16.11 -0.85
CA GLU A 39 -10.24 -15.78 -0.16
C GLU A 39 -10.17 -14.26 -0.16
N ASP A 40 -9.88 -13.70 1.01
CA ASP A 40 -9.77 -12.27 1.23
C ASP A 40 -8.63 -11.76 0.35
N THR A 41 -8.95 -11.51 -0.93
CA THR A 41 -8.04 -11.01 -1.95
C THR A 41 -7.71 -9.61 -1.52
N SER A 42 -6.71 -9.51 -0.66
CA SER A 42 -6.36 -8.31 0.07
C SER A 42 -5.97 -7.29 -0.98
N GLU A 43 -6.93 -6.41 -1.31
CA GLU A 43 -6.79 -5.47 -2.43
C GLU A 43 -5.48 -4.74 -2.23
N THR A 44 -4.55 -4.88 -3.18
CA THR A 44 -3.17 -4.45 -2.96
C THR A 44 -3.11 -2.94 -3.09
N ILE A 45 -3.46 -2.25 -2.00
CA ILE A 45 -3.58 -0.81 -1.96
C ILE A 45 -2.22 -0.18 -2.22
N PHE A 46 -2.16 0.65 -3.26
CA PHE A 46 -1.03 1.49 -3.57
C PHE A 46 -1.46 2.96 -3.53
N ARG A 47 -0.89 3.73 -2.59
CA ARG A 47 -1.16 5.17 -2.46
C ARG A 47 -0.03 5.98 -3.08
N LEU A 48 -0.38 6.84 -4.02
CA LEU A 48 0.51 7.79 -4.69
C LEU A 48 0.09 9.22 -4.32
N PHE A 49 1.04 10.06 -3.91
CA PHE A 49 0.84 11.50 -3.76
C PHE A 49 1.23 12.22 -5.04
N VAL A 50 0.32 13.03 -5.57
CA VAL A 50 0.51 13.81 -6.80
C VAL A 50 0.34 15.31 -6.52
N TYR A 51 1.26 16.11 -7.05
CA TYR A 51 1.35 17.56 -6.78
C TYR A 51 1.34 18.42 -8.06
N GLY A 52 1.25 17.79 -9.23
CA GLY A 52 1.44 18.43 -10.54
C GLY A 52 0.41 17.99 -11.58
N THR A 53 0.88 17.68 -12.80
CA THR A 53 0.01 17.40 -13.97
C THR A 53 -0.92 16.19 -13.81
N LEU A 54 -0.70 15.33 -12.80
CA LEU A 54 -1.56 14.20 -12.44
C LEU A 54 -2.76 14.60 -11.54
N LYS A 55 -2.79 15.83 -10.99
CA LYS A 55 -3.91 16.34 -10.18
C LYS A 55 -5.21 16.42 -11.00
N ARG A 56 -6.36 16.31 -10.33
CA ARG A 56 -7.70 16.50 -10.92
C ARG A 56 -7.77 17.79 -11.74
N GLY A 57 -8.37 17.69 -12.93
CA GLY A 57 -8.52 18.79 -13.88
C GLY A 57 -7.40 18.92 -14.92
N TYR A 58 -6.25 18.25 -14.73
CA TYR A 58 -5.14 18.27 -15.70
C TYR A 58 -5.16 17.07 -16.66
N TRP A 59 -4.53 17.23 -17.83
CA TRP A 59 -4.69 16.31 -18.98
C TRP A 59 -4.28 14.85 -18.71
N ASN A 60 -3.34 14.62 -17.80
CA ASN A 60 -2.88 13.29 -17.41
C ASN A 60 -3.89 12.59 -16.48
N HIS A 61 -4.70 13.33 -15.71
CA HIS A 61 -5.59 12.75 -14.71
C HIS A 61 -6.57 11.73 -15.30
N GLN A 62 -7.21 12.05 -16.43
CA GLN A 62 -8.17 11.17 -17.09
C GLN A 62 -7.51 9.89 -17.67
N ARG A 63 -6.19 9.91 -17.91
CA ARG A 63 -5.46 8.76 -18.45
C ARG A 63 -4.89 7.83 -17.38
N PHE A 64 -4.45 8.38 -16.24
CA PHE A 64 -3.71 7.62 -15.24
C PHE A 64 -4.44 7.47 -13.90
N CYS A 65 -5.40 8.34 -13.57
CA CYS A 65 -6.11 8.34 -12.29
C CYS A 65 -7.60 7.98 -12.41
N ALA A 66 -8.11 7.73 -13.62
CA ALA A 66 -9.53 7.39 -13.83
C ALA A 66 -9.97 6.09 -13.12
N GLN A 67 -9.05 5.14 -12.95
CA GLN A 67 -9.29 3.87 -12.25
C GLN A 67 -8.99 3.94 -10.74
N ALA A 68 -8.65 5.13 -10.20
CA ALA A 68 -8.35 5.28 -8.79
C ALA A 68 -9.61 5.09 -7.92
N ARG A 69 -9.48 4.29 -6.85
CA ARG A 69 -10.53 4.02 -5.87
C ARG A 69 -10.93 5.26 -5.08
N SER A 70 -9.95 6.07 -4.68
CA SER A 70 -10.17 7.36 -4.04
C SER A 70 -9.11 8.37 -4.47
N ILE A 71 -9.50 9.64 -4.49
CA ILE A 71 -8.62 10.79 -4.70
C ILE A 71 -9.00 11.83 -3.64
N GLU A 72 -8.04 12.20 -2.79
CA GLU A 72 -8.29 12.95 -1.56
C GLU A 72 -7.22 14.04 -1.34
N PRO A 73 -7.55 15.23 -0.80
CA PRO A 73 -6.54 16.23 -0.48
C PRO A 73 -5.54 15.74 0.57
N ALA A 74 -4.24 15.93 0.30
CA ALA A 74 -3.16 15.56 1.20
C ALA A 74 -2.02 16.58 1.18
N VAL A 75 -1.13 16.49 2.17
CA VAL A 75 0.09 17.31 2.28
C VAL A 75 1.33 16.48 2.57
N VAL A 76 2.46 16.88 2.01
CA VAL A 76 3.81 16.33 2.30
C VAL A 76 4.78 17.44 2.66
N TRP A 77 5.87 17.11 3.35
CA TRP A 77 6.96 18.07 3.55
C TRP A 77 7.88 18.10 2.34
N GLY A 78 8.16 19.29 1.81
CA GLY A 78 9.06 19.44 0.66
C GLY A 78 9.27 20.89 0.23
N ARG A 79 9.82 21.06 -0.97
CA ARG A 79 9.93 22.33 -1.68
C ARG A 79 9.44 22.14 -3.10
N LEU A 80 8.47 22.94 -3.49
CA LEU A 80 7.85 22.85 -4.81
C LEU A 80 8.47 23.90 -5.74
N TYR A 81 8.72 23.50 -6.98
CA TYR A 81 9.35 24.34 -8.00
C TYR A 81 8.52 24.29 -9.28
N HIS A 82 8.42 25.42 -9.98
CA HIS A 82 8.02 25.46 -11.39
C HIS A 82 9.29 25.40 -12.24
N LEU A 83 9.51 24.30 -12.97
CA LEU A 83 10.66 24.20 -13.87
C LEU A 83 10.45 25.09 -15.10
N HIS A 84 11.51 25.67 -15.64
CA HIS A 84 11.44 26.48 -16.87
C HIS A 84 10.91 25.72 -18.10
N ALA A 85 10.82 24.38 -18.02
CA ALA A 85 10.20 23.52 -19.02
C ALA A 85 8.65 23.42 -18.91
N GLY A 86 8.02 24.14 -17.97
CA GLY A 86 6.56 24.27 -17.86
C GLY A 86 5.86 23.23 -16.98
N PHE A 87 6.59 22.49 -16.15
CA PHE A 87 6.03 21.45 -15.27
C PHE A 87 6.69 21.45 -13.87
N PRO A 88 6.01 20.95 -12.83
CA PRO A 88 6.50 21.08 -11.47
C PRO A 88 7.55 20.03 -11.09
N ALA A 89 8.44 20.39 -10.18
CA ALA A 89 9.31 19.47 -9.47
C ALA A 89 9.17 19.64 -7.96
N LEU A 90 9.25 18.53 -7.23
CA LEU A 90 9.19 18.51 -5.77
C LEU A 90 10.49 17.91 -5.22
N GLU A 91 11.19 18.67 -4.37
CA GLU A 91 12.23 18.13 -3.50
C GLU A 91 11.59 17.69 -2.17
N VAL A 92 12.04 16.56 -1.62
CA VAL A 92 11.70 16.13 -0.25
C VAL A 92 12.96 16.04 0.60
N PRO A 93 12.88 16.25 1.93
CA PRO A 93 14.04 16.08 2.79
C PRO A 93 14.50 14.61 2.76
N GLU A 94 15.78 14.37 2.48
CA GLU A 94 16.37 13.01 2.46
C GLU A 94 16.06 12.23 3.75
N GLY A 95 16.15 12.89 4.91
CA GLY A 95 15.86 12.29 6.22
C GLY A 95 14.38 11.95 6.49
N LEU A 96 13.45 12.26 5.58
CA LEU A 96 12.05 11.83 5.63
C LEU A 96 11.71 10.71 4.62
N ILE A 97 12.70 10.23 3.84
CA ILE A 97 12.50 9.11 2.92
C ILE A 97 12.45 7.79 3.70
N LEU A 98 11.34 7.08 3.54
CA LEU A 98 11.05 5.82 4.24
C LEU A 98 11.41 4.58 3.40
N ALA A 99 11.38 4.71 2.08
CA ALA A 99 11.77 3.69 1.11
C ALA A 99 12.08 4.32 -0.27
N TRP A 100 12.83 3.59 -1.09
CA TRP A 100 13.07 3.91 -2.50
C TRP A 100 12.23 2.99 -3.38
N GLY A 101 11.68 3.51 -4.47
CA GLY A 101 10.83 2.73 -5.38
C GLY A 101 11.64 1.69 -6.16
N THR A 102 10.99 0.57 -6.48
CA THR A 102 11.59 -0.53 -7.24
C THR A 102 10.95 -0.70 -8.62
N ALA A 103 11.42 -1.69 -9.40
CA ALA A 103 10.78 -2.07 -10.66
C ALA A 103 9.50 -2.91 -10.47
N ASP A 104 9.18 -3.32 -9.23
CA ASP A 104 8.05 -4.19 -8.91
C ASP A 104 6.96 -3.41 -8.15
N PRO A 105 5.83 -3.08 -8.79
CA PRO A 105 4.70 -2.40 -8.15
C PRO A 105 4.09 -3.16 -6.96
N LEU A 106 4.16 -4.50 -6.92
CA LEU A 106 3.66 -5.30 -5.81
C LEU A 106 4.61 -5.25 -4.62
N ALA A 107 5.92 -5.29 -4.84
CA ALA A 107 6.92 -5.10 -3.79
C ALA A 107 6.77 -3.71 -3.16
N ASP A 108 6.62 -2.67 -3.98
CA ASP A 108 6.42 -1.30 -3.51
C ASP A 108 5.09 -1.12 -2.75
N ALA A 109 4.01 -1.80 -3.16
CA ALA A 109 2.74 -1.78 -2.44
C ALA A 109 2.82 -2.50 -1.08
N ARG A 110 3.43 -3.71 -1.04
CA ARG A 110 3.67 -4.45 0.22
C ARG A 110 4.51 -3.63 1.18
N ARG A 111 5.60 -3.01 0.68
CA ARG A 111 6.45 -2.14 1.48
C ARG A 111 5.68 -0.97 2.10
N GLN A 112 4.72 -0.38 1.37
CA GLN A 112 3.86 0.68 1.90
C GLN A 112 2.98 0.19 3.07
N GLN A 113 2.48 -1.05 2.99
CA GLN A 113 1.67 -1.65 4.06
C GLN A 113 2.51 -1.96 5.31
N GLU A 114 3.74 -2.46 5.13
CA GLU A 114 4.68 -2.77 6.24
C GLU A 114 5.05 -1.54 7.10
N ILE A 115 5.08 -0.34 6.52
CA ILE A 115 5.44 0.89 7.25
C ILE A 115 4.33 1.31 8.24
N GLY A 116 3.08 0.94 7.99
CA GLY A 116 1.94 1.30 8.82
C GLY A 116 1.72 2.83 8.88
N THR A 117 1.75 3.38 10.09
CA THR A 117 1.53 4.82 10.36
C THR A 117 2.87 5.53 10.60
N PRO A 118 3.46 6.19 9.59
CA PRO A 118 4.73 6.87 9.76
C PRO A 118 4.60 8.16 10.58
N ARG A 119 5.73 8.71 11.04
CA ARG A 119 5.77 9.97 11.80
C ARG A 119 5.74 11.18 10.86
N PHE A 120 4.62 11.92 10.84
CA PHE A 120 4.52 13.21 10.15
C PHE A 120 4.97 14.39 11.03
N GLY A 121 6.26 14.42 11.37
CA GLY A 121 6.88 15.53 12.10
C GLY A 121 7.38 16.63 11.17
N ARG A 122 7.41 17.89 11.63
CA ARG A 122 8.08 18.99 10.92
C ARG A 122 9.60 18.71 10.84
N PRO A 123 10.22 18.66 9.65
CA PRO A 123 11.66 18.51 9.51
C PRO A 123 12.40 19.80 9.89
N THR A 124 13.67 19.66 10.27
CA THR A 124 14.56 20.80 10.50
C THR A 124 14.94 21.47 9.18
N GLY A 125 14.97 22.80 9.17
CA GLY A 125 15.34 23.63 8.02
C GLY A 125 14.14 24.26 7.31
N ASP A 126 14.44 24.86 6.17
CA ASP A 126 13.47 25.56 5.32
C ASP A 126 12.72 24.56 4.42
N TRP A 127 11.58 24.08 4.91
CA TRP A 127 10.68 23.14 4.25
C TRP A 127 9.23 23.55 4.46
N ASP A 128 8.41 23.38 3.43
CA ASP A 128 6.98 23.73 3.42
C ASP A 128 6.09 22.49 3.44
N LEU A 129 4.84 22.68 3.85
CA LEU A 129 3.77 21.73 3.58
C LEU A 129 3.27 21.97 2.15
N ILE A 130 3.50 20.99 1.29
CA ILE A 130 3.11 21.03 -0.12
C ILE A 130 1.79 20.30 -0.29
N HIS A 131 0.81 21.00 -0.87
CA HIS A 131 -0.54 20.52 -1.11
C HIS A 131 -0.64 19.76 -2.44
N GLY A 132 -1.28 18.61 -2.39
CA GLY A 132 -1.54 17.76 -3.53
C GLY A 132 -2.70 16.82 -3.26
N GLU A 133 -2.78 15.76 -4.05
CA GLU A 133 -3.81 14.73 -3.94
C GLU A 133 -3.19 13.37 -3.63
N LEU A 134 -3.78 12.67 -2.69
CA LEU A 134 -3.59 11.25 -2.46
C LEU A 134 -4.46 10.47 -3.45
N VAL A 135 -3.84 9.74 -4.37
CA VAL A 135 -4.50 8.83 -5.29
C VAL A 135 -4.33 7.40 -4.79
N THR A 136 -5.44 6.69 -4.59
CA THR A 136 -5.45 5.30 -4.09
C THR A 136 -5.80 4.36 -5.23
N PHE A 137 -4.88 3.46 -5.57
CA PHE A 137 -5.07 2.39 -6.56
C PHE A 137 -5.28 1.03 -5.88
N THR A 138 -5.99 0.13 -6.54
CA THR A 138 -6.20 -1.28 -6.12
C THR A 138 -5.45 -2.29 -7.00
N ASP A 139 -4.96 -1.88 -8.17
CA ASP A 139 -4.20 -2.69 -9.12
C ASP A 139 -2.89 -1.99 -9.51
N PRO A 140 -1.87 -2.01 -8.64
CA PRO A 140 -0.59 -1.35 -8.92
C PRO A 140 0.16 -1.94 -10.10
N GLN A 141 -0.07 -3.21 -10.46
CA GLN A 141 0.58 -3.81 -11.64
C GLN A 141 0.09 -3.19 -12.95
N ARG A 142 -1.20 -2.86 -13.03
CA ARG A 142 -1.77 -2.16 -14.18
C ARG A 142 -1.52 -0.65 -14.13
N ASP A 143 -1.75 -0.03 -12.97
CA ASP A 143 -1.90 1.43 -12.86
C ASP A 143 -0.55 2.15 -12.72
N LEU A 144 0.48 1.53 -12.13
CA LEU A 144 1.76 2.19 -11.84
C LEU A 144 2.75 2.26 -13.04
N PRO A 145 2.97 1.21 -13.85
CA PRO A 145 3.93 1.26 -14.96
C PRO A 145 3.64 2.30 -16.06
N PRO A 146 2.37 2.69 -16.34
CA PRO A 146 2.08 3.86 -17.18
C PRO A 146 2.56 5.18 -16.58
N ILE A 147 2.45 5.36 -15.25
CA ILE A 147 2.89 6.57 -14.53
C ILE A 147 4.43 6.62 -14.47
N ASP A 148 5.10 5.50 -14.20
CA ASP A 148 6.57 5.42 -14.23
C ASP A 148 7.17 5.86 -15.56
N ARG A 149 6.53 5.48 -16.67
CA ARG A 149 6.95 5.87 -18.02
C ARG A 149 6.73 7.35 -18.31
N LEU A 150 5.68 7.96 -17.73
CA LEU A 150 5.41 9.39 -17.84
C LEU A 150 6.46 10.22 -17.09
N GLU A 151 6.75 9.83 -15.84
CA GLU A 151 7.72 10.51 -14.96
C GLU A 151 9.19 10.18 -15.29
N GLY A 152 9.42 9.23 -16.21
CA GLY A 152 10.75 8.79 -16.63
C GLY A 152 11.52 8.02 -15.55
N PHE A 153 10.81 7.36 -14.62
CA PHE A 153 11.41 6.61 -13.53
C PHE A 153 12.10 5.34 -14.04
N ARG A 154 13.37 5.17 -13.66
CA ARG A 154 14.23 4.04 -14.02
C ARG A 154 15.01 3.58 -12.77
N PRO A 155 14.52 2.59 -12.02
CA PRO A 155 15.22 2.10 -10.84
C PRO A 155 16.62 1.59 -11.19
N GLY A 156 17.63 2.00 -10.41
CA GLY A 156 19.04 1.69 -10.68
C GLY A 156 19.71 2.51 -11.80
N GLY A 157 18.98 3.40 -12.49
CA GLY A 157 19.50 4.26 -13.56
C GLY A 157 19.35 5.76 -13.27
N GLN A 158 19.83 6.58 -14.19
CA GLN A 158 19.54 8.02 -14.15
C GLN A 158 18.04 8.26 -14.47
N SER A 159 17.33 8.80 -13.48
CA SER A 159 15.93 9.20 -13.57
C SER A 159 15.81 10.68 -13.24
N MET A 160 15.07 11.45 -14.05
CA MET A 160 14.79 12.86 -13.75
C MET A 160 13.93 12.97 -12.48
N TYR A 161 12.94 12.09 -12.36
CA TYR A 161 12.17 11.88 -11.15
C TYR A 161 12.48 10.52 -10.53
N GLN A 162 12.71 10.50 -9.22
CA GLN A 162 12.90 9.29 -8.43
C GLN A 162 11.61 9.00 -7.66
N ARG A 163 11.07 7.79 -7.75
CA ARG A 163 9.99 7.36 -6.85
C ARG A 163 10.56 7.06 -5.46
N VAL A 164 10.04 7.73 -4.45
CA VAL A 164 10.40 7.55 -3.03
C VAL A 164 9.13 7.47 -2.18
N MET A 165 9.22 6.86 -1.00
CA MET A 165 8.12 6.82 -0.04
C MET A 165 8.36 7.84 1.07
N VAL A 166 7.33 8.60 1.43
CA VAL A 166 7.38 9.57 2.54
C VAL A 166 6.12 9.46 3.39
N ALA A 167 6.12 10.14 4.54
CA ALA A 167 4.91 10.39 5.31
C ALA A 167 4.11 11.55 4.68
N ALA A 168 2.82 11.33 4.44
CA ALA A 168 1.86 12.39 4.14
C ALA A 168 0.89 12.60 5.31
N GLY A 169 0.39 13.82 5.46
CA GLY A 169 -0.81 14.13 6.22
C GLY A 169 -2.03 14.08 5.31
N CYS A 170 -3.02 13.26 5.66
CA CYS A 170 -4.28 13.15 4.93
C CYS A 170 -5.44 13.15 5.94
N ARG A 171 -6.32 14.15 5.85
CA ARG A 171 -7.34 14.45 6.87
C ARG A 171 -6.71 14.56 8.27
N ASN A 172 -6.97 13.59 9.15
CA ASN A 172 -6.44 13.51 10.53
C ASN A 172 -5.45 12.35 10.72
N ALA A 173 -5.01 11.69 9.64
CA ALA A 173 -4.08 10.56 9.70
C ALA A 173 -2.73 10.92 9.07
N SER A 174 -1.66 10.28 9.56
CA SER A 174 -0.44 10.14 8.76
C SER A 174 -0.44 8.79 8.07
N ILE A 175 -0.02 8.79 6.80
CA ILE A 175 0.01 7.61 5.95
C ILE A 175 1.32 7.57 5.16
N ALA A 176 1.81 6.38 4.88
CA ALA A 176 2.92 6.17 3.96
C ALA A 176 2.42 6.29 2.52
N VAL A 177 3.09 7.12 1.70
CA VAL A 177 2.71 7.38 0.31
C VAL A 177 3.93 7.33 -0.59
N TRP A 178 3.76 6.84 -1.80
CA TRP A 178 4.75 6.98 -2.87
C TRP A 178 4.64 8.37 -3.51
N ILE A 179 5.76 8.93 -3.96
CA ILE A 179 5.87 10.26 -4.56
C ILE A 179 7.03 10.25 -5.54
N TYR A 180 6.85 10.92 -6.68
CA TYR A 180 7.94 11.24 -7.60
C TYR A 180 8.62 12.54 -7.16
N ARG A 181 9.92 12.50 -6.88
CA ARG A 181 10.72 13.67 -6.49
C ARG A 181 11.81 13.97 -7.51
N MET A 182 12.31 15.21 -7.54
CA MET A 182 13.62 15.49 -8.12
C MET A 182 14.67 15.49 -7.01
N ALA A 183 15.84 14.87 -7.24
CA ALA A 183 16.89 14.78 -6.23
C ALA A 183 17.52 16.15 -5.91
N ARG A 184 17.58 17.04 -6.92
CA ARG A 184 17.99 18.43 -6.80
C ARG A 184 17.43 19.24 -7.97
N VAL A 185 16.70 20.31 -7.70
CA VAL A 185 16.22 21.23 -8.74
C VAL A 185 17.29 22.29 -9.02
N THR A 186 17.66 22.45 -10.29
CA THR A 186 18.66 23.43 -10.74
C THR A 186 18.16 24.40 -11.81
N ASN A 187 16.95 24.20 -12.34
CA ASN A 187 16.40 24.95 -13.47
C ASN A 187 14.90 25.22 -13.31
N GLY A 188 14.53 25.87 -12.19
CA GLY A 188 13.16 26.26 -11.89
C GLY A 188 13.09 27.20 -10.69
N GLU A 189 12.01 27.95 -10.61
CA GLU A 189 11.73 28.88 -9.52
C GLU A 189 11.00 28.14 -8.40
N ARG A 190 11.39 28.38 -7.13
CA ARG A 190 10.63 27.86 -5.98
C ARG A 190 9.29 28.60 -5.95
N ILE A 191 8.21 27.83 -5.93
CA ILE A 191 6.86 28.34 -5.77
C ILE A 191 6.35 28.03 -4.37
N ASP A 192 5.24 28.67 -4.02
CA ASP A 192 4.52 28.43 -2.78
C ASP A 192 3.95 26.99 -2.69
N ARG A 193 3.16 26.77 -1.64
CA ARG A 193 2.66 25.48 -1.17
C ARG A 193 1.79 24.68 -2.13
N GLU A 194 1.48 25.18 -3.32
CA GLU A 194 0.67 24.47 -4.31
C GLU A 194 1.03 24.87 -5.75
N TRP A 195 1.16 23.88 -6.63
CA TRP A 195 1.24 24.12 -8.07
C TRP A 195 -0.16 24.30 -8.66
N ARG A 196 -0.32 25.42 -9.34
CA ARG A 196 -1.46 25.81 -10.17
C ARG A 196 -0.86 26.12 -11.54
N GLY A 197 -0.87 25.13 -12.42
CA GLY A 197 -0.37 25.25 -13.79
C GLY A 197 -1.23 26.14 -14.66
#